data_AF-A0A1F2QZX2-F1
#
_entry.id   AF-A0A1F2QZX2-F1
#
_cell.length_a   1.000
_cell.length_b   1.000
_cell.length_c   1.000
_cell.angle_alpha   90.00
_cell.angle_beta   90.00
_cell.angle_gamma   90.00
#
_symmetry.space_group_name_H-M   'P 1'
#
loop_
_entity.id
_entity.type
_entity.pdbx_description
1 polymer ?
#
loop_
_entity_poly.entity_id
_entity_poly.type
_entity_poly.pdbx_seq_one_letter_code
_entity_poly.pdbx_strand_id
1 'polypeptide(L)'
;MNANLGRATLGGFVGTLAMTAMMYMVAPMMGLRMDVAEMLGSVLGGSWAAGMLMHFVNGTLIFPAIYTYALIGILPASPVVKGSLWGIALWLLAQIVVMPMMGGGLFSSAAGGMMAAIGSLVGHLLYGGLLGTITGAPEPRVAHA
;
A
#
# COMPACT_ATOMS: atom_id res chain seq x y z
N MET A 1 -0.77 -17.58 13.07
CA MET A 1 -1.96 -16.86 12.59
C MET A 1 -2.60 -17.71 11.52
N ASN A 2 -3.89 -18.04 11.64
CA ASN A 2 -4.62 -18.57 10.50
C ASN A 2 -4.85 -17.41 9.54
N ALA A 3 -4.27 -17.51 8.35
CA ALA A 3 -4.37 -16.50 7.30
C ALA A 3 -5.83 -16.35 6.85
N ASN A 4 -6.51 -15.29 7.29
CA ASN A 4 -7.87 -14.97 6.85
C ASN A 4 -7.81 -13.96 5.70
N LEU A 5 -7.97 -14.44 4.46
CA LEU A 5 -7.93 -13.61 3.27
C LEU A 5 -8.99 -12.51 3.30
N GLY A 6 -10.19 -12.76 3.84
CA GLY A 6 -11.23 -11.73 3.97
C GLY A 6 -10.79 -10.54 4.84
N ARG A 7 -10.10 -10.82 5.96
CA ARG A 7 -9.51 -9.77 6.80
C ARG A 7 -8.34 -9.06 6.11
N ALA A 8 -7.54 -9.79 5.34
CA ALA A 8 -6.46 -9.20 4.56
C ALA A 8 -6.99 -8.28 3.46
N THR A 9 -8.03 -8.69 2.74
CA THR A 9 -8.73 -7.86 1.76
C THR A 9 -9.30 -6.61 2.39
N LEU A 10 -9.96 -6.72 3.56
CA LEU A 10 -10.44 -5.55 4.30
C LEU A 10 -9.29 -4.63 4.73
N GLY A 11 -8.20 -5.20 5.25
CA GLY A 11 -7.02 -4.45 5.66
C GLY A 11 -6.35 -3.72 4.49
N GLY A 12 -6.24 -4.39 3.35
CA GLY A 12 -5.77 -3.82 2.09
C GLY A 12 -6.66 -2.68 1.62
N PHE A 13 -7.98 -2.88 1.58
CA PHE A 13 -8.93 -1.84 1.20
C PHE A 13 -8.82 -0.58 2.08
N VAL A 14 -8.82 -0.75 3.40
CA VAL A 14 -8.67 0.37 4.35
C VAL A 14 -7.30 1.05 4.18
N GLY A 15 -6.24 0.26 3.99
CA GLY A 15 -4.92 0.77 3.67
C GLY A 15 -4.89 1.58 2.37
N THR A 16 -5.58 1.11 1.32
CA THR A 16 -5.65 1.81 0.02
C THR A 16 -6.42 3.12 0.14
N LEU A 17 -7.51 3.15 0.91
CA LEU A 17 -8.21 4.40 1.23
C LEU A 17 -7.28 5.40 1.93
N ALA A 18 -6.54 4.96 2.94
CA ALA A 18 -5.57 5.79 3.64
C ALA A 18 -4.47 6.31 2.70
N MET A 19 -3.95 5.45 1.81
CA MET A 19 -2.94 5.82 0.83
C MET A 19 -3.50 6.81 -0.21
N THR A 20 -4.74 6.63 -0.65
CA THR A 20 -5.44 7.54 -1.58
C THR A 20 -5.65 8.90 -0.92
N ALA A 21 -6.01 8.94 0.36
CA ALA A 21 -6.11 10.19 1.12
C ALA A 21 -4.75 10.88 1.27
N MET A 22 -3.69 10.13 1.58
CA MET A 22 -2.32 10.67 1.59
C MET A 22 -1.95 11.29 0.25
N MET A 23 -2.34 10.64 -0.84
CA MET A 23 -2.03 11.06 -2.20
C MET A 23 -2.72 12.37 -2.60
N TYR A 24 -4.03 12.49 -2.36
CA TYR A 24 -4.80 13.65 -2.82
C TYR A 24 -5.00 14.75 -1.78
N MET A 25 -4.79 14.47 -0.50
CA MET A 25 -5.02 15.44 0.57
C MET A 25 -3.70 15.89 1.21
N VAL A 26 -2.77 14.96 1.44
CA VAL A 26 -1.53 15.26 2.20
C VAL A 26 -0.38 15.68 1.28
N ALA A 27 -0.14 14.96 0.18
CA ALA A 27 0.95 15.29 -0.75
C ALA A 27 0.85 16.73 -1.32
N PRO A 28 -0.34 17.27 -1.68
CA PRO A 28 -0.45 18.65 -2.15
C PRO A 28 -0.05 19.68 -1.08
N MET A 29 -0.28 19.41 0.20
CA MET A 29 0.15 20.29 1.30
C MET A 29 1.68 20.37 1.42
N MET A 30 2.37 19.37 0.89
CA MET A 30 3.83 19.29 0.80
C MET A 30 4.37 19.88 -0.51
N GLY A 31 3.51 20.45 -1.36
CA GLY A 31 3.88 20.92 -2.70
C GLY A 31 4.18 19.80 -3.69
N LEU A 32 3.80 18.55 -3.36
CA LEU A 32 4.03 17.39 -4.18
C LEU A 32 2.77 17.05 -4.98
N ARG A 33 2.97 16.63 -6.23
CA ARG A 33 1.90 16.11 -7.09
C ARG A 33 2.21 14.66 -7.42
N MET A 34 1.64 13.76 -6.64
CA MET A 34 1.77 12.32 -6.84
C MET A 34 0.40 11.78 -7.19
N ASP A 35 0.11 11.51 -8.46
CA ASP A 35 -1.16 10.89 -8.88
C ASP A 35 -0.87 9.50 -9.46
N VAL A 36 -0.98 8.49 -8.60
CA VAL A 36 -0.77 7.08 -8.96
C VAL A 36 -1.86 6.60 -9.92
N ALA A 37 -3.07 7.16 -9.86
CA ALA A 37 -4.15 6.77 -10.77
C ALA A 37 -3.94 7.34 -12.17
N GLU A 38 -3.50 8.59 -12.29
CA GLU A 38 -3.09 9.16 -13.58
C GLU A 38 -1.94 8.34 -14.19
N MET A 39 -0.96 7.96 -13.36
CA MET A 39 0.16 7.15 -13.80
C MET A 39 -0.25 5.75 -14.27
N LEU A 40 -0.95 4.99 -13.43
CA LEU A 40 -1.45 3.66 -13.81
C LEU A 40 -2.41 3.76 -15.00
N GLY A 41 -3.16 4.85 -15.10
CA GLY A 41 -4.03 5.13 -16.24
C GLY A 41 -3.24 5.28 -17.54
N SER A 42 -2.10 5.96 -17.52
CA SER A 42 -1.26 6.17 -18.71
C SER A 42 -0.75 4.86 -19.32
N VAL A 43 -0.44 3.85 -18.49
CA VAL A 43 -0.04 2.52 -18.97
C VAL A 43 -1.22 1.62 -19.38
N LEU A 44 -2.45 2.00 -19.01
CA LEU A 44 -3.70 1.29 -19.32
C LEU A 44 -4.51 1.98 -20.43
N GLY A 45 -3.89 2.82 -21.25
CA GLY A 45 -4.54 3.51 -22.37
C GLY A 45 -5.06 4.92 -22.05
N GLY A 46 -4.55 5.56 -21.00
CA GLY A 46 -4.79 6.98 -20.67
C GLY A 46 -6.00 7.25 -19.77
N SER A 47 -6.65 6.23 -19.22
CA SER A 47 -7.83 6.41 -18.37
C SER A 47 -7.48 6.51 -16.89
N TRP A 48 -7.69 7.69 -16.30
CA TRP A 48 -7.53 7.89 -14.85
C TRP A 48 -8.40 6.91 -14.04
N ALA A 49 -9.63 6.67 -14.48
CA ALA A 49 -10.55 5.74 -13.81
C ALA A 49 -10.02 4.30 -13.85
N ALA A 50 -9.42 3.88 -14.98
CA ALA A 50 -8.78 2.57 -15.07
C ALA A 50 -7.55 2.47 -14.16
N GLY A 51 -6.75 3.54 -14.07
CA GLY A 51 -5.62 3.59 -13.15
C GLY A 51 -6.04 3.56 -11.69
N MET A 52 -7.12 4.26 -11.32
CA MET A 52 -7.70 4.20 -9.99
C MET A 52 -8.22 2.80 -9.66
N LEU A 53 -8.93 2.17 -10.60
CA LEU A 53 -9.36 0.77 -10.45
C LEU A 53 -8.16 -0.14 -10.19
N MET A 54 -7.08 -0.01 -10.96
CA MET A 54 -5.87 -0.80 -10.74
C MET A 54 -5.17 -0.50 -9.41
N HIS A 55 -5.17 0.75 -8.95
CA HIS A 55 -4.68 1.11 -7.63
C HIS A 55 -5.44 0.33 -6.54
N PHE A 56 -6.77 0.31 -6.62
CA PHE A 56 -7.62 -0.42 -5.69
C PHE A 56 -7.48 -1.94 -5.82
N VAL A 57 -7.42 -2.50 -7.03
CA VAL A 57 -7.21 -3.95 -7.23
C VAL A 57 -5.87 -4.38 -6.62
N ASN A 58 -4.80 -3.62 -6.86
CA ASN A 58 -3.48 -3.92 -6.31
C ASN A 58 -3.48 -3.88 -4.79
N GLY A 59 -3.96 -2.78 -4.20
CA GLY A 59 -3.94 -2.57 -2.76
C GLY A 59 -4.99 -3.38 -1.98
N THR A 60 -6.09 -3.78 -2.60
CA THR A 60 -7.18 -4.51 -1.92
C THR A 60 -7.09 -6.02 -2.11
N LEU A 61 -6.60 -6.50 -3.26
CA LEU A 61 -6.64 -7.92 -3.60
C LEU A 61 -5.23 -8.49 -3.77
N ILE A 62 -4.43 -7.93 -4.68
CA ILE A 62 -3.16 -8.55 -5.08
C ILE A 62 -2.13 -8.51 -3.96
N PHE A 63 -1.82 -7.32 -3.43
CA PHE A 63 -0.82 -7.19 -2.37
C PHE A 63 -1.24 -7.85 -1.06
N PRO A 64 -2.51 -7.76 -0.61
CA PRO A 64 -2.97 -8.52 0.55
C PRO A 64 -2.87 -10.03 0.35
N ALA A 65 -3.22 -10.57 -0.82
CA ALA A 65 -3.06 -11.99 -1.09
C ALA A 65 -1.59 -12.43 -1.00
N ILE A 66 -0.67 -11.67 -1.59
CA ILE A 66 0.78 -11.95 -1.49
C ILE A 66 1.23 -11.93 -0.02
N TYR A 67 0.85 -10.89 0.73
CA TYR A 67 1.17 -10.77 2.15
C TYR A 67 0.67 -11.98 2.96
N THR A 68 -0.58 -12.39 2.71
CA THR A 68 -1.24 -13.48 3.42
C THR A 68 -0.64 -14.85 3.10
N TYR A 69 -0.34 -15.14 1.83
CA TYR A 69 0.11 -16.47 1.42
C TYR A 69 1.62 -16.65 1.47
N ALA A 70 2.41 -15.60 1.21
CA ALA A 70 3.86 -15.72 1.12
C ALA A 70 4.59 -15.24 2.38
N LEU A 71 4.06 -14.26 3.12
CA LEU A 71 4.87 -13.54 4.11
C LEU A 71 4.48 -13.84 5.56
N ILE A 72 3.18 -13.90 5.84
CA ILE A 72 2.68 -13.84 7.22
C ILE A 72 3.08 -15.04 8.07
N GLY A 73 3.31 -16.20 7.45
CA GLY A 73 3.73 -17.43 8.13
C GLY A 73 5.22 -17.48 8.50
N ILE A 74 6.06 -16.66 7.86
CA ILE A 74 7.53 -16.77 7.95
C ILE A 74 8.10 -15.81 9.00
N LEU A 75 7.46 -14.65 9.21
CA LEU A 75 7.97 -13.62 10.11
C LEU A 75 7.57 -13.91 11.58
N PRO A 76 8.50 -14.01 12.54
CA PRO A 76 8.18 -14.17 13.97
C PRO A 76 7.97 -12.80 14.64
N ALA A 77 6.99 -12.03 14.17
CA ALA A 77 6.73 -10.66 14.65
C ALA A 77 5.25 -10.44 14.96
N SER A 78 4.91 -9.30 15.59
CA SER A 78 3.52 -8.88 15.78
C SER A 78 2.86 -8.56 14.43
N PRO A 79 1.51 -8.65 14.31
CA PRO A 79 0.84 -8.41 13.03
C PRO A 79 1.11 -7.03 12.43
N VAL A 80 1.19 -5.99 13.27
CA VAL A 80 1.56 -4.62 12.86
C VAL A 80 2.94 -4.62 12.22
N VAL A 81 3.93 -5.23 12.88
CA VAL A 81 5.33 -5.22 12.40
C VAL A 81 5.45 -5.99 11.08
N LYS A 82 4.77 -7.13 10.93
CA LYS A 82 4.71 -7.87 9.65
C LYS A 82 4.14 -7.01 8.53
N GLY A 83 3.04 -6.33 8.81
CA GLY A 83 2.40 -5.41 7.88
C GLY A 83 3.31 -4.24 7.50
N SER A 84 3.97 -3.61 8.47
CA SER A 84 4.92 -2.51 8.22
C SER A 84 6.12 -2.96 7.39
N LEU A 85 6.67 -4.15 7.63
CA LEU A 85 7.75 -4.72 6.81
C LEU A 85 7.29 -4.95 5.36
N TRP A 86 6.06 -5.42 5.18
CA TRP A 86 5.46 -5.52 3.85
C TRP A 86 5.28 -4.15 3.19
N GLY A 87 4.84 -3.14 3.96
CA GLY A 87 4.80 -1.74 3.51
C GLY A 87 6.16 -1.23 3.04
N ILE A 88 7.23 -1.51 3.79
CA ILE A 88 8.61 -1.13 3.41
C ILE A 88 9.02 -1.84 2.11
N ALA A 89 8.69 -3.13 1.94
CA ALA A 89 8.99 -3.85 0.72
C ALA A 89 8.27 -3.25 -0.50
N LEU A 90 6.98 -2.90 -0.37
CA LEU A 90 6.23 -2.21 -1.40
C LEU A 90 6.77 -0.80 -1.68
N TRP A 91 7.18 -0.07 -0.64
CA TRP A 91 7.81 1.23 -0.80
C TRP A 91 9.13 1.14 -1.58
N LEU A 92 9.97 0.16 -1.27
CA LEU A 92 11.21 -0.09 -2.02
C LEU A 92 10.88 -0.39 -3.48
N LEU A 93 9.95 -1.30 -3.75
CA LEU A 93 9.46 -1.58 -5.11
C LEU A 93 8.98 -0.29 -5.81
N ALA A 94 8.21 0.54 -5.12
CA ALA A 94 7.74 1.81 -5.67
C ALA A 94 8.90 2.76 -5.99
N GLN A 95 9.85 2.95 -5.09
CA GLN A 95 10.93 3.93 -5.26
C GLN A 95 12.05 3.49 -6.22
N ILE A 96 12.27 2.18 -6.38
CA ILE A 96 13.36 1.65 -7.22
C ILE A 96 12.90 1.12 -8.57
N VAL A 97 11.60 0.80 -8.73
CA VAL A 97 11.04 0.29 -9.99
C VAL A 97 10.02 1.27 -10.54
N VAL A 98 8.96 1.55 -9.78
CA VAL A 98 7.81 2.31 -10.29
C VAL A 98 8.20 3.77 -10.57
N MET A 99 8.84 4.47 -9.64
CA MET A 99 9.24 5.87 -9.81
C MET A 99 10.21 6.07 -10.99
N PRO A 100 11.27 5.25 -11.19
CA PRO A 100 12.08 5.31 -12.40
C PRO A 100 11.31 5.09 -13.69
N MET A 101 10.40 4.11 -13.74
CA MET A 101 9.55 3.87 -14.91
C MET A 101 8.66 5.07 -15.24
N MET A 102 8.29 5.86 -14.24
CA MET A 102 7.52 7.10 -14.39
C MET A 102 8.38 8.34 -14.72
N GLY A 103 9.69 8.20 -14.85
CA GLY A 103 10.61 9.33 -15.02
C GLY A 103 10.90 10.11 -13.73
N GLY A 104 10.41 9.66 -12.57
CA GLY A 104 10.67 10.29 -11.27
C GLY A 104 12.03 9.97 -10.66
N GLY A 105 12.81 9.09 -11.29
CA GLY A 105 14.14 8.69 -10.84
C GLY A 105 14.14 7.77 -9.61
N LEU A 106 15.31 7.27 -9.23
CA LEU A 106 15.48 6.48 -8.00
C LEU A 106 15.17 7.34 -6.78
N PHE A 107 14.37 6.81 -5.85
CA PHE A 107 13.94 7.54 -4.66
C PHE A 107 13.33 8.91 -4.96
N SER A 108 12.54 8.98 -6.05
CA SER A 108 11.85 10.20 -6.47
C SER A 108 12.79 11.39 -6.73
N SER A 109 14.06 11.16 -7.07
CA SER A 109 15.08 12.21 -7.25
C SER A 109 14.71 13.29 -8.29
N ALA A 110 13.89 12.95 -9.28
CA ALA A 110 13.36 13.87 -10.29
C ALA A 110 11.89 14.27 -10.03
N ALA A 111 11.29 13.83 -8.92
CA ALA A 111 9.87 14.02 -8.58
C ALA A 111 9.68 14.47 -7.11
N GLY A 112 10.42 15.50 -6.69
CA GLY A 112 10.35 16.08 -5.33
C GLY A 112 11.42 15.57 -4.36
N GLY A 113 12.30 14.69 -4.81
CA GLY A 113 13.48 14.23 -4.07
C GLY A 113 13.14 13.49 -2.78
N MET A 114 14.00 13.65 -1.77
CA MET A 114 13.89 12.94 -0.49
C MET A 114 12.55 13.20 0.22
N MET A 115 11.97 14.39 0.06
CA MET A 115 10.68 14.74 0.65
C MET A 115 9.55 13.84 0.10
N ALA A 116 9.53 13.59 -1.20
CA ALA A 116 8.58 12.68 -1.84
C ALA A 116 8.84 11.22 -1.47
N ALA A 117 10.11 10.81 -1.41
CA ALA A 117 10.49 9.46 -1.00
C ALA A 117 10.03 9.15 0.44
N ILE A 118 10.26 10.06 1.38
CA ILE A 118 9.82 9.92 2.79
C ILE A 118 8.30 10.02 2.90
N GLY A 119 7.67 10.98 2.21
CA GLY A 119 6.21 11.12 2.21
C GLY A 119 5.51 9.84 1.74
N SER A 120 6.03 9.21 0.67
CA SER A 120 5.54 7.92 0.20
C SER A 120 5.86 6.77 1.17
N LEU A 121 7.00 6.79 1.88
CA LEU A 121 7.32 5.79 2.91
C LEU A 121 6.27 5.80 4.02
N VAL A 122 5.88 6.98 4.50
CA VAL A 122 4.81 7.12 5.50
C VAL A 122 3.51 6.52 4.99
N GLY A 123 3.12 6.81 3.74
CA GLY A 123 1.93 6.21 3.12
C GLY A 123 1.98 4.67 3.08
N HIS A 124 3.13 4.10 2.76
CA HIS A 124 3.31 2.64 2.71
C HIS A 124 3.36 1.99 4.09
N LEU A 125 3.93 2.66 5.10
CA LEU A 125 3.90 2.21 6.48
C LEU A 125 2.47 2.23 7.04
N LEU A 126 1.69 3.26 6.71
CA LEU A 126 0.26 3.32 7.06
C LEU A 126 -0.53 2.19 6.40
N TYR A 127 -0.37 1.99 5.09
CA TYR A 127 -0.99 0.88 4.36
C TYR A 127 -0.62 -0.47 4.99
N GLY A 128 0.68 -0.73 5.18
CA GLY A 128 1.18 -1.97 5.72
C GLY A 128 0.71 -2.22 7.15
N GLY A 129 0.79 -1.22 8.02
CA GLY A 129 0.32 -1.29 9.40
C GLY A 129 -1.18 -1.59 9.50
N LEU A 130 -2.01 -0.94 8.68
CA LEU A 130 -3.46 -1.20 8.61
C LEU A 130 -3.75 -2.62 8.10
N LEU A 131 -3.07 -3.07 7.05
CA LEU A 131 -3.16 -4.44 6.56
C LEU A 131 -2.81 -5.45 7.66
N GLY A 132 -1.67 -5.26 8.32
CA GLY A 132 -1.17 -6.15 9.36
C GLY A 132 -2.10 -6.24 10.56
N THR A 133 -2.55 -5.10 11.07
CA THR A 133 -3.48 -5.02 12.22
C THR A 133 -4.81 -5.69 11.94
N ILE A 134 -5.45 -5.39 10.82
CA ILE A 134 -6.78 -5.90 10.48
C ILE A 134 -6.71 -7.41 10.18
N THR A 135 -5.67 -7.86 9.48
CA THR A 135 -5.43 -9.29 9.20
C THR A 135 -5.19 -10.08 10.47
N GLY A 136 -4.43 -9.53 11.43
CA GLY A 136 -4.02 -10.20 12.65
C GLY A 136 -4.90 -10.03 13.88
N ALA A 137 -5.97 -9.24 13.79
CA ALA A 137 -6.88 -9.06 14.90
C ALA A 137 -7.60 -10.40 15.24
N PRO A 138 -7.85 -10.69 16.53
CA PRO A 138 -8.51 -11.93 16.95
C PRO A 138 -9.86 -12.15 16.27
N GLU A 139 -10.27 -13.41 16.07
CA GLU A 139 -11.65 -13.70 15.68
C GLU A 139 -12.59 -13.36 16.85
N PRO A 140 -13.75 -12.73 16.58
CA PRO A 140 -14.78 -12.58 17.60
C PRO A 140 -15.13 -13.97 18.12
N ARG A 141 -14.87 -14.24 19.40
CA ARG A 141 -15.38 -15.46 20.04
C ARG A 141 -16.90 -15.34 20.04
N VAL A 142 -17.56 -16.10 19.17
CA VAL A 142 -18.99 -16.31 19.29
C VAL A 142 -19.18 -17.12 20.57
N ALA A 143 -19.65 -16.44 21.62
CA ALA A 143 -20.03 -17.12 22.85
C ALA A 143 -21.28 -17.94 22.54
N HIS A 144 -21.11 -19.25 22.34
CA HIS A 144 -22.23 -20.18 22.40
C HIS A 144 -22.66 -20.25 23.87
N ALA A 145 -23.80 -19.62 24.17
CA ALA A 145 -24.54 -19.79 25.41
C ALA A 145 -25.56 -20.93 25.25
#